data_AF-X0W0G5-F1
#
_entry.id   AF-X0W0G5-F1
#
_cell.length_a   1.000
_cell.length_b   1.000
_cell.length_c   1.000
_cell.angle_alpha   90.00
_cell.angle_beta   90.00
_cell.angle_gamma   90.00
#
_symmetry.space_group_name_H-M   'P 1'
#
loop_
_entity.id
_entity.type
_entity.pdbx_description
1 polymer ?
#
loop_
_entity_poly.entity_id
_entity_poly.type
_entity_poly.pdbx_seq_one_letter_code
_entity_poly.pdbx_strand_id
1 'polypeptide(L)'
;MGANEFEMKAKDALTRLGLSHWRVNWLPESLPQIRGQVIPENRLIEIFDIDEDDAWATFIHEVIEIKLRSLLRTYRILTNKLIEGYQKLADDEKDRFIEGLPGVFRDSV
;
A
#
# COMPACT_ATOMS: atom_id res chain seq x y z
N MET A 1 -8.97 -32.48 -0.02
CA MET A 1 -8.40 -31.67 1.07
C MET A 1 -9.33 -30.49 1.25
N GLY A 2 -9.77 -30.20 2.47
CA GLY A 2 -10.84 -29.21 2.75
C GLY A 2 -10.28 -27.82 3.08
N ALA A 3 -11.14 -26.79 3.11
CA ALA A 3 -10.80 -25.40 3.41
C ALA A 3 -9.83 -25.24 4.61
N ASN A 4 -10.02 -26.06 5.66
CA ASN A 4 -9.18 -26.07 6.85
C ASN A 4 -7.69 -26.37 6.60
N GLU A 5 -7.34 -27.21 5.62
CA GLU A 5 -5.94 -27.61 5.38
C GLU A 5 -5.16 -26.51 4.66
N PHE A 6 -5.78 -25.89 3.66
CA PHE A 6 -5.24 -24.72 2.99
C PHE A 6 -5.02 -23.56 3.96
N GLU A 7 -6.02 -23.24 4.78
CA GLU A 7 -5.94 -22.14 5.75
C GLU A 7 -4.84 -22.37 6.78
N MET A 8 -4.65 -23.62 7.23
CA MET A 8 -3.54 -23.99 8.11
C MET A 8 -2.18 -23.78 7.42
N LYS A 9 -2.03 -24.24 6.18
CA LYS A 9 -0.80 -24.07 5.37
C LYS A 9 -0.50 -22.59 5.13
N ALA A 10 -1.52 -21.80 4.78
CA ALA A 10 -1.41 -20.37 4.57
C ALA A 10 -1.03 -19.62 5.86
N LYS A 11 -1.60 -20.01 7.00
CA LYS A 11 -1.27 -19.47 8.32
C LYS A 11 0.18 -19.75 8.73
N ASP A 12 0.69 -20.95 8.47
CA ASP A 12 2.11 -21.27 8.70
C ASP A 12 3.01 -20.38 7.82
N ALA A 13 2.69 -20.24 6.54
CA ALA A 13 3.42 -19.37 5.62
C ALA A 13 3.43 -17.91 6.10
N LEU A 14 2.28 -17.36 6.51
CA LEU A 14 2.20 -16.01 7.08
C LEU A 14 3.06 -15.86 8.33
N THR A 15 3.09 -16.88 9.19
CA THR A 15 3.89 -16.86 10.42
C THR A 15 5.38 -16.77 10.11
N ARG A 16 5.86 -17.59 9.16
CA ARG A 16 7.25 -17.55 8.68
C ARG A 16 7.62 -16.23 7.99
N LEU A 17 6.63 -15.53 7.42
CA LEU A 17 6.80 -14.24 6.76
C LEU A 17 6.67 -13.03 7.71
N GLY A 18 6.44 -13.24 9.01
CA GLY A 18 6.25 -12.17 9.99
C GLY A 18 4.86 -11.53 9.96
N LEU A 19 3.89 -12.19 9.34
CA LEU A 19 2.50 -11.75 9.16
C LEU A 19 1.53 -12.58 10.02
N SER A 20 1.97 -13.12 11.16
CA SER A 20 1.17 -13.98 12.05
C SER A 20 -0.11 -13.34 12.60
N HIS A 21 -0.23 -12.02 12.50
CA HIS A 21 -1.42 -11.25 12.88
C HIS A 21 -2.47 -11.14 11.77
N TRP A 22 -2.17 -11.69 10.58
CA TRP A 22 -3.10 -11.80 9.47
C TRP A 22 -3.84 -13.13 9.52
N ARG A 23 -5.09 -13.12 9.03
CA ARG A 23 -5.94 -14.28 8.84
C ARG A 23 -6.14 -14.53 7.35
N VAL A 24 -6.36 -15.79 6.99
CA VAL A 24 -6.66 -16.22 5.63
C VAL A 24 -7.94 -17.03 5.70
N ASN A 25 -8.90 -16.70 4.84
CA ASN A 25 -10.11 -17.48 4.63
C ASN A 25 -10.11 -17.96 3.18
N TRP A 26 -10.34 -19.26 2.98
CA TRP A 26 -10.57 -19.80 1.64
C TRP A 26 -12.07 -20.03 1.45
N LEU A 27 -12.65 -19.19 0.59
CA LEU A 27 -14.08 -19.13 0.29
C LEU A 27 -14.26 -19.50 -1.19
N PRO A 28 -14.13 -20.78 -1.58
CA PRO A 28 -14.15 -21.20 -2.98
C PRO A 28 -15.52 -20.89 -3.60
N GLU A 29 -15.61 -19.73 -4.25
CA GLU A 29 -16.81 -19.17 -4.83
C GLU A 29 -16.48 -18.72 -6.26
N SER A 30 -17.33 -19.04 -7.21
CA SER A 30 -17.14 -18.62 -8.61
C SER A 30 -17.41 -17.12 -8.76
N LEU A 31 -16.42 -16.29 -8.41
CA LEU A 31 -16.43 -14.85 -8.61
C LEU A 31 -15.59 -14.47 -9.85
N PRO A 32 -16.22 -14.19 -11.01
CA PRO A 32 -15.50 -14.06 -12.27
C PRO A 32 -14.52 -12.86 -12.35
N GLN A 33 -14.53 -11.94 -11.39
CA GLN A 33 -13.69 -10.73 -11.39
C GLN A 33 -12.75 -10.63 -10.18
N ILE A 34 -12.94 -11.44 -9.15
CA ILE A 34 -12.22 -11.31 -7.88
C ILE A 34 -11.69 -12.68 -7.50
N ARG A 35 -10.37 -12.85 -7.57
CA ARG A 35 -9.68 -14.08 -7.17
C ARG A 35 -9.31 -14.07 -5.70
N GLY A 36 -8.88 -12.91 -5.22
CA GLY A 36 -8.57 -12.68 -3.81
C GLY A 36 -8.74 -11.21 -3.47
N GLN A 37 -8.84 -10.94 -2.18
CA GLN A 37 -8.85 -9.58 -1.67
C GLN A 37 -8.17 -9.50 -0.30
N VAL A 38 -7.46 -8.38 -0.11
CA VAL A 38 -6.88 -7.99 1.18
C VAL A 38 -7.79 -6.97 1.81
N ILE A 39 -8.19 -7.21 3.07
CA ILE A 39 -8.93 -6.27 3.92
C ILE A 39 -8.00 -5.84 5.06
N PRO A 40 -7.20 -4.77 4.87
CA PRO A 40 -6.15 -4.36 5.82
C PRO A 40 -6.67 -4.02 7.21
N GLU A 41 -7.85 -3.43 7.30
CA GLU A 41 -8.50 -2.99 8.53
C GLU A 41 -8.77 -4.19 9.45
N ASN A 42 -9.10 -5.34 8.85
CA ASN A 42 -9.42 -6.58 9.54
C ASN A 42 -8.26 -7.57 9.59
N ARG A 43 -7.12 -7.22 8.96
CA ARG A 43 -5.95 -8.09 8.73
C ARG A 43 -6.38 -9.43 8.16
N LEU A 44 -7.19 -9.39 7.11
CA LEU A 44 -7.81 -10.56 6.51
C LEU A 44 -7.45 -10.64 5.02
N ILE A 45 -7.13 -11.85 4.58
CA ILE A 45 -6.97 -12.22 3.17
C ILE A 45 -8.09 -13.20 2.85
N GLU A 46 -8.91 -12.89 1.87
CA GLU A 46 -9.93 -13.80 1.37
C GLU A 46 -9.53 -14.29 -0.02
N ILE A 47 -9.64 -15.58 -0.24
CA ILE A 47 -9.31 -16.25 -1.50
C ILE A 47 -10.56 -16.93 -2.02
N PHE A 48 -10.89 -16.71 -3.29
CA PHE A 48 -12.12 -17.17 -3.92
C PHE A 48 -11.91 -18.24 -4.99
N ASP A 49 -10.67 -18.46 -5.44
CA ASP A 49 -10.37 -19.50 -6.43
C ASP A 49 -10.85 -20.88 -5.95
N ILE A 50 -11.48 -21.63 -6.85
CA ILE A 50 -12.06 -22.95 -6.52
C ILE A 50 -10.96 -24.02 -6.43
N ASP A 51 -9.96 -23.93 -7.30
CA ASP A 51 -8.83 -24.84 -7.33
C ASP A 51 -7.76 -24.43 -6.30
N GLU A 52 -7.18 -25.41 -5.61
CA GLU A 52 -6.21 -25.15 -4.54
C GLU A 52 -4.89 -24.55 -5.06
N ASP A 53 -4.42 -24.96 -6.25
CA ASP A 53 -3.19 -24.46 -6.82
C ASP A 53 -3.35 -22.99 -7.25
N ASP A 54 -4.50 -22.67 -7.85
CA ASP A 54 -4.87 -21.29 -8.17
C ASP A 54 -5.05 -20.45 -6.88
N ALA A 55 -5.73 -20.99 -5.87
CA ALA A 55 -5.91 -20.33 -4.58
C ALA A 55 -4.57 -20.04 -3.90
N TRP A 56 -3.60 -20.95 -4.01
CA TRP A 56 -2.25 -20.75 -3.49
C TRP A 56 -1.50 -19.66 -4.26
N ALA A 57 -1.62 -19.62 -5.59
CA ALA A 57 -1.04 -18.56 -6.41
C ALA A 57 -1.60 -17.18 -6.04
N THR A 58 -2.92 -17.08 -5.86
CA THR A 58 -3.59 -15.86 -5.41
C THR A 58 -3.16 -15.48 -4.00
N PHE A 59 -3.08 -16.42 -3.05
CA PHE A 59 -2.57 -16.15 -1.71
C PHE A 59 -1.17 -15.52 -1.74
N ILE A 60 -0.26 -16.06 -2.55
CA ILE A 60 1.09 -15.50 -2.71
C ILE A 60 1.04 -14.08 -3.29
N HIS A 61 0.17 -13.82 -4.27
CA HIS A 61 -0.03 -12.49 -4.84
C HIS A 61 -0.41 -11.47 -3.76
N GLU A 62 -1.44 -11.79 -2.96
CA GLU A 62 -1.95 -10.91 -1.90
C GLU A 62 -0.89 -10.64 -0.82
N VAL A 63 -0.12 -11.66 -0.43
CA VAL A 63 0.95 -11.53 0.56
C VAL A 63 2.08 -10.63 0.05
N ILE A 64 2.46 -10.77 -1.22
CA ILE A 64 3.46 -9.89 -1.85
C ILE A 64 2.94 -8.45 -1.86
N GLU A 65 1.67 -8.25 -2.20
CA GLU A 65 1.07 -6.91 -2.23
C GLU A 65 1.08 -6.25 -0.84
N ILE A 66 0.73 -6.99 0.21
CA ILE A 66 0.80 -6.50 1.60
C ILE A 66 2.21 -5.99 1.93
N LYS A 67 3.25 -6.78 1.61
CA LYS A 67 4.65 -6.41 1.87
C LYS A 67 5.09 -5.22 1.02
N LEU A 68 4.74 -5.19 -0.26
CA LEU A 68 5.07 -4.10 -1.17
C LEU A 68 4.40 -2.80 -0.76
N ARG A 69 3.12 -2.82 -0.39
CA ARG A 69 2.40 -1.62 0.10
C ARG A 69 3.11 -1.00 1.31
N SER A 70 3.56 -1.83 2.26
CA SER A 70 4.34 -1.36 3.41
C SER A 70 5.65 -0.71 3.00
N LEU A 71 6.41 -1.35 2.11
CA LEU A 71 7.69 -0.85 1.61
C LEU A 71 7.52 0.48 0.83
N LEU A 72 6.58 0.50 -0.11
CA LEU A 72 6.31 1.65 -0.98
C LEU A 72 5.76 2.85 -0.20
N ARG A 73 5.08 2.63 0.94
CA ARG A 73 4.60 3.73 1.80
C ARG A 73 5.74 4.61 2.28
N THR A 74 6.85 4.02 2.74
CA THR A 74 8.01 4.78 3.22
C THR A 74 8.60 5.64 2.12
N TYR A 75 8.76 5.09 0.91
CA TYR A 75 9.24 5.84 -0.24
C TYR A 75 8.29 6.97 -0.63
N ARG A 76 6.97 6.73 -0.66
CA ARG A 76 5.97 7.78 -0.90
C ARG A 76 6.06 8.92 0.11
N ILE A 77 6.20 8.61 1.40
CA ILE A 77 6.33 9.63 2.45
C ILE A 77 7.59 10.47 2.23
N LEU A 78 8.73 9.83 1.98
CA LEU A 78 10.00 10.51 1.74
C LEU A 78 9.92 11.44 0.52
N THR A 79 9.43 10.93 -0.60
CA THR A 79 9.28 11.72 -1.84
C THR A 79 8.38 12.93 -1.62
N ASN A 80 7.24 12.76 -0.94
CA ASN A 80 6.34 13.87 -0.63
C ASN A 80 7.03 14.92 0.25
N LYS A 81 7.81 14.50 1.25
CA LYS A 81 8.55 15.44 2.11
C LYS A 81 9.64 16.20 1.37
N LEU A 82 10.32 15.57 0.41
CA LEU A 82 11.28 16.26 -0.45
C LEU A 82 10.58 17.31 -1.31
N ILE A 83 9.45 16.95 -1.94
CA ILE A 83 8.65 17.88 -2.74
C ILE A 83 8.22 19.09 -1.89
N GLU A 84 7.68 18.86 -0.70
CA GLU A 84 7.29 19.92 0.24
C GLU A 84 8.48 20.83 0.59
N GLY A 85 9.66 20.26 0.82
CA GLY A 85 10.88 21.03 1.11
C GLY A 85 11.33 21.92 -0.05
N TYR A 86 11.29 21.40 -1.28
CA TYR A 86 11.60 22.18 -2.48
C TYR A 86 10.60 23.30 -2.73
N GLN A 87 9.30 23.03 -2.52
CA GLN A 87 8.27 24.06 -2.64
C GLN A 87 8.51 25.21 -1.67
N LYS A 88 8.83 24.89 -0.40
CA LYS A 88 9.16 25.91 0.60
C LYS A 88 10.37 26.75 0.20
N LEU A 89 11.44 26.11 -0.29
CA LEU A 89 12.63 26.84 -0.74
C LEU A 89 12.30 27.81 -1.89
N ALA A 90 11.49 27.37 -2.85
CA ALA A 90 11.07 28.19 -3.98
C ALA A 90 10.20 29.38 -3.53
N ASP A 91 9.31 29.17 -2.56
CA ASP A 91 8.51 30.24 -1.98
C ASP A 91 9.38 31.25 -1.21
N ASP A 92 10.32 30.79 -0.39
CA ASP A 92 11.26 31.66 0.35
C ASP A 92 12.16 32.47 -0.61
N GLU A 93 12.49 31.92 -1.78
CA GLU A 93 13.25 32.63 -2.82
C GLU A 93 12.39 33.66 -3.56
N LYS A 94 11.13 33.31 -3.87
CA LYS A 94 10.15 34.23 -4.45
C LYS A 94 9.91 35.44 -3.53
N ASP A 95 9.75 35.20 -2.23
CA ASP A 95 9.50 36.27 -1.26
C ASP A 95 10.71 37.20 -1.15
N ARG A 96 11.93 36.66 -1.06
CA ARG A 96 13.18 37.46 -1.08
C ARG A 96 13.34 38.26 -2.36
N PHE A 97 12.97 37.69 -3.51
CA PHE A 97 13.00 38.40 -4.78
C PHE A 97 12.04 39.60 -4.77
N ILE A 98 10.80 39.40 -4.29
CA ILE A 98 9.79 40.46 -4.19
C ILE A 98 10.26 41.57 -3.22
N GLU A 99 10.84 41.20 -2.07
CA GLU A 99 11.40 42.17 -1.12
C GLU A 99 12.54 43.01 -1.71
N GLY A 100 13.29 42.44 -2.65
CA GLY A 100 14.37 43.11 -3.36
C GLY A 100 13.92 44.03 -4.50
N LEU A 101 12.63 44.04 -4.86
CA LEU A 101 12.14 44.90 -5.94
C LEU A 101 12.10 46.39 -5.53
N PRO A 102 12.48 47.32 -6.42
CA PRO A 102 12.39 48.76 -6.16
C PRO A 102 10.95 49.19 -5.81
N GLY A 103 10.81 50.14 -4.88
CA GLY A 103 9.52 50.63 -4.37
C GLY A 103 8.53 51.15 -5.43
N VAL A 104 8.98 51.41 -6.66
CA VAL A 104 8.12 51.74 -7.82
C VAL A 104 7.08 50.65 -8.10
N PHE A 105 7.35 49.39 -7.71
CA PHE A 105 6.39 48.28 -7.79
C PHE A 105 5.51 48.11 -6.55
N ARG A 106 5.82 48.78 -5.42
CA ARG A 106 5.01 48.77 -4.18
C ARG A 106 3.88 49.80 -4.19
N ASP A 107 4.08 50.93 -4.86
CA ASP A 107 3.13 52.07 -4.83
C ASP A 107 2.04 52.01 -5.92
N SER A 108 1.94 50.89 -6.67
CA SER A 108 0.98 50.70 -7.77
C SER A 108 -0.20 49.77 -7.44
N VAL A 109 -0.41 49.42 -6.16
CA VAL A 109 -1.58 48.66 -5.66
C VAL A 109 -2.32 49.46 -4.61
#